data_AF-A0A059AVB1-F1
#
_entry.id   AF-A0A059AVB1-F1
#
_cell.length_a   1.000
_cell.length_b   1.000
_cell.length_c   1.000
_cell.angle_alpha   90.00
_cell.angle_beta   90.00
_cell.angle_gamma   90.00
#
_symmetry.space_group_name_H-M   'P 1'
#
loop_
_entity.id
_entity.type
_entity.pdbx_description
1 polymer ?
#
loop_
_entity_poly.entity_id
_entity_poly.type
_entity_poly.pdbx_seq_one_letter_code
_entity_poly.pdbx_strand_id
1 'polypeptide(L)'
;MWRLQKHLKWIFVSTADTMKEPPLITANTVLSILAVDYPVDKVACYVSDDGAAMLTFEALSETSEFAMKWVPFCKRFNIEPRAPEWYFSQKVDYLKDKVNPEFVRERRAMKREYEEFKVRINGLVAMAQKVPEEGWTMQDGTPWPGNNVRDHPGMIQVFLGQNGDRDVEGNELPRLVYVSREKRPGFDHHKKAGAMNALVRVSAVITNAPYLLNVDCDHYINNSKALREAMCFMMDPISGKKICYVQFPQRFDGIDRHDRYSNRNVVFFD
;
A
#
# COMPACT_ATOMS: atom_id res chain seq x y z
N MET A 1 0.70 7.30 -26.19
CA MET A 1 1.33 6.71 -24.98
C MET A 1 2.00 7.76 -24.10
N TRP A 2 2.88 8.64 -24.63
CA TRP A 2 3.65 9.63 -23.84
C TRP A 2 2.86 10.62 -22.97
N ARG A 3 1.61 10.99 -23.32
CA ARG A 3 0.79 11.89 -22.46
C ARG A 3 0.30 11.20 -21.19
N LEU A 4 0.05 9.89 -21.24
CA LEU A 4 -0.53 9.13 -20.13
C LEU A 4 0.37 9.02 -18.91
N GLN A 5 1.67 9.32 -19.04
CA GLN A 5 2.70 9.16 -18.01
C GLN A 5 3.14 10.48 -17.36
N LYS A 6 2.58 11.62 -17.74
CA LYS A 6 3.13 12.94 -17.34
C LYS A 6 2.74 13.40 -15.95
N HIS A 7 1.61 12.95 -15.44
CA HIS A 7 1.07 13.47 -14.18
C HIS A 7 1.42 12.58 -13.00
N LEU A 8 1.66 13.18 -11.84
CA LEU A 8 1.80 12.47 -10.58
C LEU A 8 0.44 11.89 -10.15
N LYS A 9 0.45 10.81 -9.37
CA LYS A 9 -0.73 10.16 -8.78
C LYS A 9 -0.51 9.95 -7.30
N TRP A 10 -1.53 10.26 -6.53
CA TRP A 10 -1.63 9.82 -5.15
C TRP A 10 -2.40 8.53 -5.05
N ILE A 11 -1.90 7.61 -4.25
CA ILE A 11 -2.63 6.40 -3.89
C ILE A 11 -2.76 6.39 -2.38
N PHE A 12 -3.99 6.52 -1.91
CA PHE A 12 -4.31 6.62 -0.49
C PHE A 12 -4.75 5.26 0.02
N VAL A 13 -4.12 4.82 1.10
CA VAL A 13 -4.50 3.66 1.89
C VAL A 13 -4.87 4.15 3.27
N SER A 14 -6.06 3.82 3.75
CA SER A 14 -6.48 4.15 5.13
C SER A 14 -6.56 2.87 5.95
N THR A 15 -5.93 2.86 7.12
CA THR A 15 -6.10 1.83 8.15
C THR A 15 -6.64 2.46 9.43
N ALA A 16 -7.52 1.73 10.11
CA ALA A 16 -8.21 2.22 11.30
C ALA A 16 -7.82 1.48 12.59
N ASP A 17 -7.55 0.17 12.52
CA ASP A 17 -7.34 -0.67 13.70
C ASP A 17 -6.52 -1.92 13.32
N THR A 18 -5.30 -2.02 13.85
CA THR A 18 -4.37 -3.13 13.57
C THR A 18 -4.86 -4.49 14.03
N MET A 19 -5.82 -4.54 14.96
CA MET A 19 -6.40 -5.81 15.42
C MET A 19 -7.51 -6.31 14.50
N LYS A 20 -8.18 -5.40 13.78
CA LYS A 20 -9.19 -5.74 12.77
C LYS A 20 -8.59 -5.91 11.38
N GLU A 21 -7.55 -5.14 11.10
CA GLU A 21 -6.83 -5.09 9.83
C GLU A 21 -5.39 -5.55 10.08
N PRO A 22 -5.11 -6.87 9.94
CA PRO A 22 -3.77 -7.40 10.19
C PRO A 22 -2.70 -6.62 9.40
N PRO A 23 -1.60 -6.19 10.04
CA PRO A 23 -0.58 -5.37 9.37
C PRO A 23 0.00 -6.01 8.10
N LEU A 24 0.03 -7.35 8.04
CA LEU A 24 0.47 -8.08 6.85
C LEU A 24 -0.45 -7.84 5.63
N ILE A 25 -1.75 -7.67 5.83
CA ILE A 25 -2.70 -7.37 4.74
C ILE A 25 -2.41 -5.97 4.20
N THR A 26 -2.31 -4.97 5.08
CA THR A 26 -1.93 -3.60 4.71
C THR A 26 -0.59 -3.56 3.99
N ALA A 27 0.42 -4.29 4.47
CA ALA A 27 1.73 -4.40 3.84
C ALA A 27 1.63 -4.96 2.41
N ASN A 28 0.83 -6.02 2.20
CA ASN A 28 0.61 -6.59 0.87
C ASN A 28 -0.04 -5.60 -0.10
N THR A 29 -1.02 -4.84 0.38
CA THR A 29 -1.65 -3.75 -0.39
C THR A 29 -0.63 -2.68 -0.76
N VAL A 30 0.16 -2.19 0.20
CA VAL A 30 1.22 -1.20 -0.04
C VAL A 30 2.26 -1.71 -1.03
N LEU A 31 2.71 -2.95 -0.91
CA LEU A 31 3.67 -3.57 -1.84
C LEU A 31 3.10 -3.66 -3.25
N SER A 32 1.82 -4.00 -3.40
CA SER A 32 1.15 -4.02 -4.70
C SER A 32 1.11 -2.64 -5.36
N ILE A 33 0.93 -1.59 -4.56
CA ILE A 33 0.88 -0.19 -4.98
C ILE A 33 2.26 0.31 -5.41
N LEU A 34 3.31 0.00 -4.64
CA LEU A 34 4.69 0.40 -4.97
C LEU A 34 5.22 -0.31 -6.23
N ALA A 35 4.65 -1.47 -6.58
CA ALA A 35 5.07 -2.30 -7.72
C ALA A 35 4.24 -2.12 -9.00
N VAL A 36 3.40 -1.07 -9.09
CA VAL A 36 2.61 -0.75 -10.29
C VAL A 36 3.49 -0.45 -11.51
N ASP A 37 2.96 -0.71 -12.71
CA ASP A 37 3.60 -0.33 -13.97
C ASP A 37 3.31 1.15 -14.27
N TYR A 38 4.05 2.02 -13.58
CA TYR A 38 4.00 3.46 -13.78
C TYR A 38 5.38 4.08 -13.47
N PRO A 39 5.74 5.23 -14.07
CA PRO A 39 6.99 5.92 -13.72
C PRO A 39 7.08 6.20 -12.22
N VAL A 40 8.25 5.91 -11.64
CA VAL A 40 8.47 5.94 -10.18
C VAL A 40 8.31 7.34 -9.60
N ASP A 41 8.74 8.36 -10.34
CA ASP A 41 8.61 9.79 -10.00
C ASP A 41 7.17 10.32 -10.16
N LYS A 42 6.24 9.47 -10.59
CA LYS A 42 4.83 9.80 -10.85
C LYS A 42 3.85 9.01 -9.99
N VAL A 43 4.33 8.22 -9.03
CA VAL A 43 3.48 7.54 -8.03
C VAL A 43 3.97 7.87 -6.63
N ALA A 44 3.03 8.21 -5.74
CA ALA A 44 3.28 8.31 -4.32
C ALA A 44 2.16 7.59 -3.55
N CYS A 45 2.56 6.69 -2.66
CA CYS A 45 1.69 5.96 -1.74
C CYS A 45 1.62 6.71 -0.41
N TYR A 46 0.41 6.98 0.06
CA TYR A 46 0.15 7.60 1.36
C TYR A 46 -0.67 6.62 2.20
N VAL A 47 -0.16 6.28 3.38
CA VAL A 47 -0.85 5.43 4.35
C VAL A 47 -1.29 6.30 5.52
N SER A 48 -2.61 6.43 5.71
CA SER A 48 -3.19 7.08 6.89
C SER A 48 -3.47 6.05 7.96
N ASP A 49 -2.95 6.30 9.16
CA ASP A 49 -3.21 5.50 10.35
C ASP A 49 -4.02 6.31 11.37
N ASP A 50 -5.31 6.01 11.44
CA ASP A 50 -6.21 6.62 12.41
C ASP A 50 -6.01 6.08 13.84
N GLY A 51 -5.35 4.94 14.01
CA GLY A 51 -5.06 4.36 15.32
C GLY A 51 -3.82 4.96 16.01
N ALA A 52 -2.94 5.63 15.25
CA ALA A 52 -1.62 6.08 15.70
C ALA A 52 -0.83 4.94 16.38
N ALA A 53 -0.95 3.72 15.83
CA ALA A 53 -0.41 2.52 16.44
C ALA A 53 1.05 2.32 16.02
N MET A 54 1.95 2.16 17.00
CA MET A 54 3.37 1.86 16.72
C MET A 54 3.53 0.61 15.85
N LEU A 55 2.66 -0.40 16.01
CA LEU A 55 2.64 -1.60 15.17
C LEU A 55 2.48 -1.28 13.67
N THR A 56 1.59 -0.36 13.29
CA THR A 56 1.43 0.05 11.88
C THR A 56 2.70 0.71 11.36
N PHE A 57 3.29 1.58 12.18
CA PHE A 57 4.51 2.31 11.84
C PHE A 57 5.69 1.35 11.61
N GLU A 58 5.97 0.45 12.55
CA GLU A 58 7.05 -0.55 12.43
C GLU A 58 6.79 -1.53 11.28
N ALA A 59 5.54 -1.95 11.08
CA ALA A 59 5.18 -2.81 9.95
C ALA A 59 5.43 -2.12 8.60
N LEU A 60 5.18 -0.81 8.48
CA LEU A 60 5.50 -0.04 7.27
C LEU A 60 7.00 0.15 7.08
N SER A 61 7.78 0.29 8.16
CA SER A 61 9.24 0.31 8.11
C SER A 61 9.78 -0.98 7.51
N GLU A 62 9.38 -2.14 8.05
CA GLU A 62 9.73 -3.46 7.52
C GLU A 62 9.24 -3.66 6.07
N THR A 63 8.04 -3.16 5.76
CA THR A 63 7.48 -3.22 4.40
C THR A 63 8.34 -2.41 3.42
N SER A 64 8.88 -1.26 3.84
CA SER A 64 9.71 -0.41 3.01
C SER A 64 11.03 -1.09 2.64
N GLU A 65 11.66 -1.80 3.58
CA GLU A 65 12.87 -2.57 3.33
C GLU A 65 12.60 -3.75 2.37
N PHE A 66 11.49 -4.47 2.58
CA PHE A 66 11.12 -5.56 1.68
C PHE A 66 10.76 -5.05 0.27
N ALA A 67 10.16 -3.86 0.15
CA ALA A 67 9.83 -3.25 -1.13
C ALA A 67 11.07 -3.04 -2.01
N MET A 68 12.24 -2.72 -1.42
CA MET A 68 13.50 -2.55 -2.15
C MET A 68 13.96 -3.83 -2.87
N LYS A 69 13.53 -5.00 -2.40
CA LYS A 69 13.78 -6.31 -3.04
C LYS A 69 12.63 -6.71 -3.97
N TRP A 70 11.39 -6.49 -3.52
CA TRP A 70 10.17 -6.95 -4.20
C TRP A 70 9.85 -6.18 -5.48
N VAL A 71 9.97 -4.85 -5.46
CA VAL A 71 9.62 -3.98 -6.60
C VAL A 71 10.46 -4.27 -7.85
N PRO A 72 11.81 -4.34 -7.80
CA PRO A 72 12.60 -4.67 -8.98
C PRO A 72 12.30 -6.09 -9.49
N PHE A 73 12.15 -7.07 -8.60
CA PHE A 73 11.75 -8.44 -8.96
C PHE A 73 10.41 -8.47 -9.72
N CYS A 74 9.41 -7.75 -9.20
CA CYS A 74 8.11 -7.59 -9.82
C CYS A 74 8.21 -7.03 -11.25
N LYS A 75 8.97 -5.94 -11.40
CA LYS A 75 9.11 -5.23 -12.67
C LYS A 75 9.92 -6.05 -13.69
N ARG A 76 11.05 -6.63 -13.27
CA ARG A 76 11.94 -7.43 -14.13
C ARG A 76 11.24 -8.65 -14.73
N PHE A 77 10.48 -9.40 -13.93
CA PHE A 77 9.85 -10.64 -14.39
C PHE A 77 8.39 -10.49 -14.80
N ASN A 78 7.87 -9.25 -14.73
CA ASN A 78 6.49 -8.91 -15.04
C ASN A 78 5.50 -9.92 -14.43
N ILE A 79 5.60 -10.14 -13.12
CA ILE A 79 4.73 -11.08 -12.40
C ILE A 79 3.42 -10.40 -12.00
N GLU A 80 2.36 -11.17 -11.92
CA GLU A 80 1.06 -10.73 -11.41
C GLU A 80 0.43 -11.86 -10.58
N PRO A 81 -0.34 -11.54 -9.53
CA PRO A 81 -0.57 -10.21 -8.96
C PRO A 81 0.68 -9.61 -8.30
N ARG A 82 0.66 -8.31 -8.02
CA ARG A 82 1.77 -7.58 -7.38
C ARG A 82 1.80 -7.70 -5.85
N ALA A 83 0.74 -8.24 -5.25
CA ALA A 83 0.69 -8.55 -3.83
C ALA A 83 1.34 -9.91 -3.56
N PRO A 84 2.42 -9.99 -2.75
CA PRO A 84 3.20 -11.21 -2.59
C PRO A 84 2.46 -12.37 -1.92
N GLU A 85 1.60 -12.14 -0.92
CA GLU A 85 0.80 -13.19 -0.27
C GLU A 85 -0.07 -13.90 -1.30
N TRP A 86 -0.75 -13.12 -2.13
CA TRP A 86 -1.63 -13.63 -3.18
C TRP A 86 -0.83 -14.31 -4.29
N TYR A 87 0.29 -13.72 -4.73
CA TYR A 87 1.16 -14.30 -5.76
C TYR A 87 1.74 -15.66 -5.34
N PHE A 88 2.30 -15.76 -4.13
CA PHE A 88 2.94 -17.00 -3.67
C PHE A 88 1.95 -18.08 -3.23
N SER A 89 0.70 -17.71 -2.92
CA SER A 89 -0.39 -18.65 -2.57
C SER A 89 -1.10 -19.26 -3.78
N GLN A 90 -0.87 -18.74 -4.99
CA GLN A 90 -1.46 -19.29 -6.20
C GLN A 90 -1.00 -20.73 -6.45
N LYS A 91 -1.97 -21.62 -6.72
CA LYS A 91 -1.74 -23.02 -7.12
C LYS A 91 -1.59 -23.20 -8.64
N VAL A 92 -1.35 -22.11 -9.37
CA VAL A 92 -1.22 -22.08 -10.83
C VAL A 92 0.23 -22.39 -11.21
N ASP A 93 0.45 -22.91 -12.42
CA ASP A 93 1.79 -23.06 -12.97
C ASP A 93 2.45 -21.68 -13.15
N TYR A 94 3.36 -21.36 -12.23
CA TYR A 94 4.09 -20.10 -12.19
C TYR A 94 5.23 -20.02 -13.22
N LEU A 95 5.54 -21.12 -13.93
CA LEU A 95 6.53 -21.14 -15.01
C LEU A 95 5.90 -20.88 -16.37
N LYS A 96 4.56 -20.88 -16.46
CA LYS A 96 3.85 -20.60 -17.70
C LYS A 96 4.28 -19.25 -18.28
N ASP A 97 4.68 -19.27 -19.55
CA ASP A 97 5.13 -18.11 -20.33
C ASP A 97 6.38 -17.39 -19.78
N LYS A 98 7.14 -18.01 -18.87
CA LYS A 98 8.39 -17.46 -18.33
C LYS A 98 9.60 -17.96 -19.13
N VAL A 99 10.20 -17.03 -19.88
CA VAL A 99 11.36 -17.30 -20.75
C VAL A 99 12.71 -16.94 -20.13
N ASN A 100 12.73 -16.22 -18.99
CA ASN A 100 13.98 -15.80 -18.36
C ASN A 100 14.61 -16.97 -17.58
N PRO A 101 15.86 -17.37 -17.90
CA PRO A 101 16.52 -18.53 -17.29
C PRO A 101 16.80 -18.36 -15.78
N GLU A 102 16.92 -17.11 -15.29
CA GLU A 102 17.20 -16.82 -13.90
C GLU A 102 15.94 -16.82 -13.01
N PHE A 103 14.76 -16.78 -13.63
CA PHE A 103 13.47 -16.65 -12.93
C PHE A 103 13.27 -17.71 -11.84
N VAL A 104 13.60 -18.98 -12.12
CA VAL A 104 13.40 -20.08 -11.16
C VAL A 104 14.24 -19.87 -9.89
N ARG A 105 15.51 -19.51 -10.08
CA ARG A 105 16.46 -19.29 -8.98
C ARG A 105 16.02 -18.09 -8.14
N GLU A 106 15.72 -16.98 -8.80
CA GLU A 106 15.36 -15.73 -8.13
C GLU A 106 13.98 -15.77 -7.49
N ARG A 107 12.98 -16.38 -8.13
CA ARG A 107 11.66 -16.58 -7.52
C ARG A 107 11.78 -17.40 -6.23
N ARG A 108 12.64 -18.42 -6.20
CA ARG A 108 12.88 -19.21 -4.99
C ARG A 108 13.55 -18.39 -3.89
N ALA A 109 14.55 -17.58 -4.23
CA ALA A 109 15.19 -16.67 -3.28
C ALA A 109 14.19 -15.64 -2.74
N MET A 110 13.43 -14.99 -3.62
CA MET A 110 12.40 -14.00 -3.25
C MET A 110 11.29 -14.60 -2.39
N LYS A 111 10.91 -15.87 -2.64
CA LYS A 111 9.95 -16.56 -1.76
C LYS A 111 10.49 -16.69 -0.34
N ARG A 112 11.78 -17.03 -0.16
CA ARG A 112 12.39 -17.12 1.18
C ARG A 112 12.43 -15.76 1.87
N GLU A 113 12.86 -14.72 1.15
CA GLU A 113 12.84 -13.34 1.62
C GLU A 113 11.44 -12.90 2.08
N TYR A 114 10.40 -13.30 1.34
CA TYR A 114 9.02 -13.01 1.70
C TYR A 114 8.56 -13.77 2.96
N GLU A 115 8.91 -15.05 3.11
CA GLU A 115 8.60 -15.79 4.34
C GLU A 115 9.33 -15.22 5.57
N GLU A 116 10.59 -14.78 5.42
CA GLU A 116 11.33 -14.09 6.48
C GLU A 116 10.68 -12.75 6.85
N PHE A 117 10.24 -11.98 5.85
CA PHE A 117 9.45 -10.77 6.07
C PHE A 117 8.16 -11.06 6.85
N LYS A 118 7.42 -12.11 6.49
CA LYS A 118 6.21 -12.55 7.23
C LYS A 118 6.53 -12.88 8.68
N VAL A 119 7.64 -13.56 8.95
CA VAL A 119 8.09 -13.88 10.31
C VAL A 119 8.36 -12.60 11.11
N ARG A 120 9.04 -11.60 10.53
CA ARG A 120 9.29 -10.31 11.20
C ARG A 120 8.01 -9.56 11.52
N ILE A 121 7.08 -9.45 10.55
CA ILE A 121 5.76 -8.84 10.78
C ILE A 121 4.99 -9.57 11.88
N ASN A 122 4.98 -10.90 11.88
CA ASN A 122 4.31 -11.68 12.93
C ASN A 122 4.97 -11.48 14.31
N GLY A 123 6.30 -11.31 14.35
CA GLY A 123 7.04 -10.93 15.55
C GLY A 123 6.57 -9.58 16.10
N LEU A 124 6.42 -8.57 15.24
CA LEU A 124 5.87 -7.25 15.63
C LEU A 124 4.44 -7.37 16.18
N VAL A 125 3.58 -8.14 15.50
CA VAL A 125 2.19 -8.37 15.96
C VAL A 125 2.18 -9.04 17.33
N ALA A 126 3.01 -10.05 17.56
CA ALA A 126 3.10 -10.74 18.85
C ALA A 126 3.62 -9.82 19.97
N MET A 127 4.60 -8.95 19.67
CA MET A 127 5.10 -7.96 20.62
C MET A 127 4.02 -6.91 20.96
N ALA A 128 3.27 -6.45 19.97
CA ALA A 128 2.20 -5.46 20.14
C ALA A 128 1.05 -5.91 21.05
N GLN A 129 0.86 -7.23 21.26
CA GLN A 129 -0.13 -7.76 22.19
C GLN A 129 0.20 -7.46 23.66
N LYS A 130 1.47 -7.16 23.98
CA LYS A 130 1.94 -6.87 25.34
C LYS A 130 2.30 -5.39 25.42
N VAL A 131 1.30 -4.56 25.69
CA VAL A 131 1.49 -3.12 25.86
C VAL A 131 2.35 -2.86 27.11
N PRO A 132 3.49 -2.15 27.00
CA PRO A 132 4.31 -1.80 28.16
C PRO A 132 3.58 -0.85 29.11
N GLU A 133 3.82 -0.95 30.41
CA GLU A 133 3.17 -0.08 31.42
C GLU A 133 3.52 1.41 31.23
N GLU A 134 4.75 1.71 30.83
CA GLU A 134 5.23 3.07 30.55
C GLU A 134 4.85 3.57 29.15
N GLY A 135 4.14 2.75 28.37
CA GLY A 135 3.83 3.01 26.97
C GLY A 135 4.92 2.55 26.01
N TRP A 136 4.66 2.73 24.72
CA TRP A 136 5.58 2.38 23.66
C TRP A 136 6.73 3.39 23.56
N THR A 137 7.89 2.90 23.15
CA THR A 137 9.13 3.68 22.99
C THR A 137 9.71 3.38 21.62
N MET A 138 10.18 4.40 20.91
CA MET A 138 10.86 4.28 19.62
C MET A 138 12.26 3.68 19.77
N GLN A 139 12.88 3.28 18.67
CA GLN A 139 14.23 2.69 18.67
C GLN A 139 15.31 3.64 19.21
N ASP A 140 15.11 4.95 19.12
CA ASP A 140 16.00 5.97 19.66
C ASP A 140 15.81 6.24 21.17
N GLY A 141 14.90 5.50 21.81
CA GLY A 141 14.60 5.64 23.24
C GLY A 141 13.58 6.72 23.57
N THR A 142 13.03 7.43 22.57
CA THR A 142 12.00 8.45 22.82
C THR A 142 10.60 7.83 22.97
N PRO A 143 9.70 8.39 23.80
CA PRO A 143 8.34 7.88 23.92
C PRO A 143 7.57 8.00 22.60
N TRP A 144 6.79 6.97 22.25
CA TRP A 144 5.93 6.99 21.07
C TRP A 144 4.87 8.11 21.20
N PRO A 145 4.80 9.08 20.26
CA PRO A 145 3.88 10.20 20.37
C PRO A 145 2.40 9.77 20.36
N GLY A 146 2.08 8.63 19.75
CA GLY A 146 0.73 8.06 19.66
C GLY A 146 0.32 7.19 20.86
N ASN A 147 1.04 7.21 21.99
CA ASN A 147 0.71 6.40 23.17
C ASN A 147 -0.73 6.64 23.68
N ASN A 148 -1.27 7.86 23.53
CA ASN A 148 -2.67 8.15 23.78
C ASN A 148 -3.43 8.38 22.47
N VAL A 149 -4.21 7.38 22.05
CA VAL A 149 -5.00 7.41 20.79
C VAL A 149 -6.02 8.55 20.74
N ARG A 150 -6.44 9.11 21.89
CA ARG A 150 -7.39 10.24 21.95
C ARG A 150 -6.72 11.60 22.07
N ASP A 151 -5.43 11.64 22.38
CA ASP A 151 -4.66 12.86 22.60
C ASP A 151 -3.20 12.67 22.16
N HIS A 152 -2.92 12.92 20.89
CA HIS A 152 -1.57 12.82 20.32
C HIS A 152 -1.35 13.86 19.22
N PRO A 153 -0.11 14.33 19.03
CA PRO A 153 0.23 15.20 17.92
C PRO A 153 0.15 14.47 16.58
N GLY A 154 0.01 15.24 15.49
CA GLY A 154 0.12 14.68 14.14
C GLY A 154 1.54 14.21 13.84
N MET A 155 1.66 13.10 13.11
CA MET A 155 2.94 12.49 12.74
C MET A 155 2.99 12.28 11.22
N ILE A 156 4.11 12.64 10.60
CA ILE A 156 4.36 12.39 9.17
C ILE A 156 5.76 11.80 9.05
N GLN A 157 5.86 10.63 8.42
CA GLN A 157 7.13 9.99 8.13
C GLN A 157 7.18 9.60 6.65
N VAL A 158 8.31 9.85 5.99
CA VAL A 158 8.56 9.37 4.62
C VAL A 158 9.57 8.23 4.71
N PHE A 159 9.17 7.05 4.24
CA PHE A 159 9.99 5.82 4.30
C PHE A 159 10.80 5.60 3.02
N LEU A 160 10.25 5.96 1.86
CA LEU A 160 10.91 5.79 0.55
C LEU A 160 10.78 7.09 -0.26
N GLY A 161 11.75 7.40 -1.11
CA GLY A 161 11.65 8.48 -2.11
C GLY A 161 11.91 9.91 -1.60
N GLN A 162 12.66 10.06 -0.49
CA GLN A 162 13.14 11.36 0.00
C GLN A 162 14.68 11.44 0.13
N ASN A 163 15.37 10.35 0.49
CA ASN A 163 16.79 10.39 0.86
C ASN A 163 17.73 9.64 -0.11
N GLY A 164 17.29 9.39 -1.35
CA GLY A 164 18.08 8.61 -2.31
C GLY A 164 18.08 7.11 -2.02
N ASP A 165 17.14 6.63 -1.19
CA ASP A 165 16.88 5.20 -1.01
C ASP A 165 16.61 4.57 -2.37
N ARG A 166 17.41 3.56 -2.68
CA ARG A 166 17.40 2.87 -3.96
C ARG A 166 17.10 1.40 -3.72
N ASP A 167 16.51 0.78 -4.73
CA ASP A 167 16.36 -0.66 -4.75
C ASP A 167 17.74 -1.35 -4.83
N VAL A 168 17.74 -2.67 -4.74
CA VAL A 168 18.96 -3.49 -4.82
C VAL A 168 19.71 -3.36 -6.16
N GLU A 169 19.09 -2.74 -7.18
CA GLU A 169 19.67 -2.47 -8.49
C GLU A 169 20.11 -1.00 -8.66
N GLY A 170 19.94 -0.17 -7.62
CA GLY A 170 20.32 1.24 -7.63
C GLY A 170 19.26 2.19 -8.23
N ASN A 171 18.04 1.73 -8.48
CA ASN A 171 16.94 2.56 -9.00
C ASN A 171 16.08 3.17 -7.89
N GLU A 172 15.43 4.30 -8.19
CA GLU A 172 14.49 4.93 -7.26
C GLU A 172 13.19 4.14 -7.13
N LEU A 173 12.60 4.16 -5.93
CA LEU A 173 11.27 3.62 -5.66
C LEU A 173 10.22 4.73 -5.54
N PRO A 174 8.93 4.43 -5.79
CA PRO A 174 7.84 5.36 -5.49
C PRO A 174 7.86 5.77 -4.02
N ARG A 175 7.44 7.01 -3.75
CA ARG A 175 7.42 7.55 -2.39
C ARG A 175 6.39 6.81 -1.52
N LEU A 176 6.77 6.47 -0.29
CA LEU A 176 5.87 5.94 0.74
C LEU A 176 5.81 6.90 1.93
N VAL A 177 4.64 7.46 2.20
CA VAL A 177 4.42 8.44 3.28
C VAL A 177 3.42 7.87 4.29
N TYR A 178 3.83 7.77 5.55
CA TYR A 178 2.95 7.51 6.68
C TYR A 178 2.43 8.83 7.24
N VAL A 179 1.13 8.88 7.53
CA VAL A 179 0.46 10.03 8.13
C VAL A 179 -0.45 9.55 9.26
N SER A 180 -0.25 10.11 10.45
CA SER A 180 -1.22 10.04 11.54
C SER A 180 -1.68 11.46 11.89
N ARG A 181 -2.99 11.63 12.06
CA ARG A 181 -3.59 12.95 12.29
C ARG A 181 -3.49 13.32 13.76
N GLU A 182 -3.35 14.61 14.04
CA GLU A 182 -3.55 15.10 15.41
C GLU A 182 -4.98 14.80 15.89
N LYS A 183 -5.10 14.33 17.12
CA LYS A 183 -6.38 14.13 17.81
C LYS A 183 -6.30 14.74 19.19
N ARG A 184 -7.38 15.38 19.63
CA ARG A 184 -7.52 15.99 20.95
C ARG A 184 -8.87 15.64 21.57
N PRO A 185 -8.95 15.48 22.90
CA PRO A 185 -10.22 15.28 23.58
C PRO A 185 -11.22 16.42 23.29
N GLY A 186 -12.48 16.06 23.02
CA GLY A 186 -13.54 17.03 22.71
C GLY A 186 -13.65 17.47 21.25
N PHE A 187 -12.77 16.99 20.36
CA PHE A 187 -12.83 17.27 18.92
C PHE A 187 -13.32 16.02 18.15
N ASP A 188 -14.39 16.17 17.37
CA ASP A 188 -14.80 15.12 16.43
C ASP A 188 -13.79 15.00 15.29
N HIS A 189 -13.37 13.77 14.99
CA HIS A 189 -12.35 13.47 13.99
C HIS A 189 -12.93 12.81 12.72
N HIS A 190 -14.25 12.61 12.64
CA HIS A 190 -14.99 12.16 11.46
C HIS A 190 -14.45 10.86 10.79
N LYS A 191 -13.83 9.97 11.58
CA LYS A 191 -13.34 8.66 11.13
C LYS A 191 -12.60 8.75 9.76
N LYS A 192 -12.95 7.87 8.82
CA LYS A 192 -12.39 7.78 7.45
C LYS A 192 -12.53 9.07 6.64
N ALA A 193 -13.64 9.81 6.76
CA ALA A 193 -13.82 11.06 6.02
C ALA A 193 -12.79 12.11 6.44
N GLY A 194 -12.54 12.24 7.74
CA GLY A 194 -11.50 13.12 8.26
C GLY A 194 -10.09 12.68 7.86
N ALA A 195 -9.84 11.37 7.81
CA ALA A 195 -8.57 10.78 7.38
C ALA A 195 -8.26 11.12 5.91
N MET A 196 -9.21 10.84 5.03
CA MET A 196 -9.09 11.12 3.60
C MET A 196 -8.89 12.61 3.31
N ASN A 197 -9.65 13.48 3.97
CA ASN A 197 -9.50 14.92 3.82
C ASN A 197 -8.14 15.43 4.32
N ALA A 198 -7.59 14.85 5.38
CA ALA A 198 -6.25 15.19 5.84
C ALA A 198 -5.18 14.73 4.85
N LEU A 199 -5.29 13.53 4.29
CA LEU A 199 -4.38 13.05 3.25
C LEU A 199 -4.39 13.96 2.02
N VAL A 200 -5.55 14.45 1.57
CA VAL A 200 -5.62 15.44 0.47
C VAL A 200 -4.81 16.70 0.81
N ARG A 201 -4.94 17.24 2.03
CA ARG A 201 -4.19 18.44 2.44
C ARG A 201 -2.69 18.19 2.55
N VAL A 202 -2.29 17.08 3.17
CA VAL A 202 -0.87 16.73 3.37
C VAL A 202 -0.19 16.45 2.03
N SER A 203 -0.83 15.66 1.17
CA SER A 203 -0.29 15.30 -0.14
C SER A 203 -0.18 16.52 -1.08
N ALA A 204 -1.12 17.47 -1.01
CA ALA A 204 -1.04 18.74 -1.74
C ALA A 204 0.22 19.55 -1.41
N VAL A 205 0.72 19.48 -0.17
CA VAL A 205 1.97 20.15 0.23
C VAL A 205 3.20 19.35 -0.19
N ILE A 206 3.18 18.02 -0.02
CA ILE A 206 4.38 17.17 -0.20
C ILE A 206 4.67 16.87 -1.69
N THR A 207 3.63 16.64 -2.50
CA THR A 207 3.78 16.16 -3.88
C THR A 207 2.88 16.86 -4.90
N ASN A 208 1.72 17.40 -4.50
CA ASN A 208 0.79 18.14 -5.35
C ASN A 208 0.36 17.44 -6.67
N ALA A 209 -0.12 16.19 -6.58
CA ALA A 209 -0.62 15.44 -7.71
C ALA A 209 -2.05 15.87 -8.12
N PRO A 210 -2.37 15.89 -9.43
CA PRO A 210 -3.70 16.22 -9.93
C PRO A 210 -4.72 15.06 -9.87
N TYR A 211 -4.27 13.82 -9.61
CA TYR A 211 -5.13 12.64 -9.57
C TYR A 211 -4.90 11.85 -8.30
N LEU A 212 -5.98 11.31 -7.75
CA LEU A 212 -6.03 10.53 -6.53
C LEU A 212 -6.73 9.20 -6.78
N LEU A 213 -6.16 8.13 -6.26
CA LEU A 213 -6.77 6.82 -6.17
C LEU A 213 -6.97 6.48 -4.69
N ASN A 214 -8.20 6.17 -4.30
CA ASN A 214 -8.52 5.67 -2.97
C ASN A 214 -8.52 4.13 -2.99
N VAL A 215 -7.80 3.50 -2.06
CA VAL A 215 -7.68 2.05 -1.93
C VAL A 215 -7.85 1.67 -0.46
N ASP A 216 -8.69 0.69 -0.18
CA ASP A 216 -8.86 0.17 1.19
C ASP A 216 -7.73 -0.82 1.53
N CYS A 217 -7.39 -0.98 2.80
CA CYS A 217 -6.21 -1.75 3.22
C CYS A 217 -6.27 -3.24 2.83
N ASP A 218 -7.47 -3.78 2.61
CA ASP A 218 -7.75 -5.15 2.19
C ASP A 218 -7.85 -5.34 0.66
N HIS A 219 -7.74 -4.24 -0.10
CA HIS A 219 -7.76 -4.27 -1.57
C HIS A 219 -6.38 -4.01 -2.14
N TYR A 220 -5.92 -4.88 -3.04
CA TYR A 220 -4.64 -4.74 -3.70
C TYR A 220 -4.79 -4.55 -5.22
N ILE A 221 -3.74 -4.04 -5.86
CA ILE A 221 -3.71 -3.88 -7.31
C ILE A 221 -3.37 -5.23 -7.96
N ASN A 222 -4.37 -5.86 -8.58
CA ASN A 222 -4.20 -7.14 -9.26
C ASN A 222 -3.41 -7.01 -10.58
N ASN A 223 -3.89 -6.14 -11.49
CA ASN A 223 -3.24 -5.82 -12.77
C ASN A 223 -2.42 -4.53 -12.60
N SER A 224 -1.10 -4.59 -12.85
CA SER A 224 -0.20 -3.46 -12.64
C SER A 224 -0.45 -2.28 -13.60
N LYS A 225 -1.25 -2.49 -14.65
CA LYS A 225 -1.64 -1.48 -15.65
C LYS A 225 -2.91 -0.72 -15.28
N ALA A 226 -3.59 -1.03 -14.17
CA ALA A 226 -4.84 -0.37 -13.77
C ALA A 226 -4.73 1.17 -13.75
N LEU A 227 -3.60 1.72 -13.28
CA LEU A 227 -3.36 3.16 -13.32
C LEU A 227 -3.27 3.70 -14.76
N ARG A 228 -2.62 2.96 -15.66
CA ARG A 228 -2.52 3.36 -17.07
C ARG A 228 -3.89 3.35 -17.74
N GLU A 229 -4.71 2.34 -17.44
CA GLU A 229 -6.08 2.21 -17.95
C GLU A 229 -6.96 3.36 -17.46
N ALA A 230 -6.91 3.71 -16.17
CA ALA A 230 -7.61 4.87 -15.62
C ALA A 230 -7.20 6.17 -16.34
N MET A 231 -5.90 6.33 -16.61
CA MET A 231 -5.40 7.50 -17.32
C MET A 231 -5.88 7.57 -18.78
N CYS A 232 -6.19 6.45 -19.44
CA CYS A 232 -6.76 6.48 -20.79
C CYS A 232 -8.07 7.27 -20.84
N PHE A 233 -8.91 7.15 -19.81
CA PHE A 233 -10.16 7.90 -19.71
C PHE A 233 -9.90 9.35 -19.29
N MET A 234 -9.15 9.56 -18.21
CA MET A 234 -8.92 10.89 -17.63
C MET A 234 -8.15 11.83 -18.56
N MET A 235 -7.31 11.29 -19.46
CA MET A 235 -6.47 12.08 -20.37
C MET A 235 -7.06 12.22 -21.78
N ASP A 236 -8.27 11.71 -22.03
CA ASP A 236 -8.95 11.92 -23.31
C ASP A 236 -9.17 13.44 -23.54
N PRO A 237 -8.63 14.05 -24.61
CA PRO A 237 -8.81 15.48 -24.87
C PRO A 237 -10.27 15.90 -25.03
N ILE A 238 -11.14 14.97 -25.44
CA ILE A 238 -12.56 15.23 -25.70
C ILE A 238 -13.38 15.05 -24.43
N SER A 239 -13.28 13.86 -23.81
CA SER A 239 -14.16 13.47 -22.71
C SER A 239 -13.51 13.64 -21.33
N GLY A 240 -12.18 13.58 -21.23
CA GLY A 240 -11.46 13.56 -19.94
C GLY A 240 -11.76 14.76 -19.05
N LYS A 241 -11.99 15.95 -19.64
CA LYS A 241 -12.40 17.16 -18.88
C LYS A 241 -13.77 17.05 -18.21
N LYS A 242 -14.59 16.07 -18.59
CA LYS A 242 -15.92 15.81 -18.04
C LYS A 242 -15.92 14.65 -17.04
N ILE A 243 -14.79 13.96 -16.86
CA ILE A 243 -14.67 12.80 -15.98
C ILE A 243 -14.12 13.27 -14.63
N CYS A 244 -14.86 12.97 -13.56
CA CYS A 244 -14.43 13.28 -12.18
C CYS A 244 -13.76 12.08 -11.50
N TYR A 245 -14.19 10.85 -11.79
CA TYR A 245 -13.58 9.62 -11.29
C TYR A 245 -13.76 8.47 -12.30
N VAL A 246 -12.89 7.47 -12.20
CA VAL A 246 -13.01 6.19 -12.90
C VAL A 246 -13.20 5.11 -11.84
N GLN A 247 -14.39 4.52 -11.79
CA GLN A 247 -14.70 3.45 -10.85
C GLN A 247 -14.26 2.11 -11.45
N PHE A 248 -13.49 1.35 -10.69
CA PHE A 248 -13.16 -0.04 -11.03
C PHE A 248 -14.11 -0.99 -10.28
N PRO A 249 -14.51 -2.11 -10.89
CA PRO A 249 -15.27 -3.14 -10.20
C PRO A 249 -14.38 -3.79 -9.12
N GLN A 250 -14.87 -3.85 -7.89
CA GLN A 250 -14.21 -4.57 -6.80
C GLN A 250 -14.61 -6.04 -6.91
N ARG A 251 -13.62 -6.94 -6.92
CA ARG A 251 -13.82 -8.39 -6.97
C ARG A 251 -13.13 -9.02 -5.75
N PHE A 252 -13.79 -9.98 -5.14
CA PHE A 252 -13.28 -10.67 -3.95
C PHE A 252 -12.76 -12.06 -4.32
N ASP A 253 -11.61 -12.42 -3.75
CA ASP A 253 -11.01 -13.74 -3.89
C ASP A 253 -11.50 -14.69 -2.78
N GLY A 254 -11.14 -15.98 -2.87
CA GLY A 254 -11.41 -16.96 -1.81
C GLY A 254 -12.89 -17.38 -1.69
N ILE A 255 -13.71 -17.09 -2.70
CA ILE A 255 -15.13 -17.40 -2.70
C ILE A 255 -15.35 -18.90 -3.00
N ASP A 256 -16.02 -19.60 -2.08
CA ASP A 256 -16.39 -21.00 -2.27
C ASP A 256 -17.23 -21.19 -3.54
N ARG A 257 -17.17 -22.40 -4.13
CA ARG A 257 -17.94 -22.77 -5.32
C ARG A 257 -19.44 -22.53 -5.18
N HIS A 258 -19.97 -22.67 -3.97
CA HIS A 258 -21.40 -22.48 -3.72
C HIS A 258 -21.81 -21.03 -3.53
N ASP A 259 -20.85 -20.11 -3.30
CA ASP A 259 -21.05 -18.68 -3.02
C ASP A 259 -22.37 -18.38 -2.26
N ARG A 260 -22.61 -19.12 -1.17
CA ARG A 260 -23.90 -19.08 -0.44
C ARG A 260 -24.23 -17.69 0.09
N TYR A 261 -23.22 -16.87 0.31
CA TYR A 261 -23.35 -15.49 0.78
C TYR A 261 -23.44 -14.48 -0.38
N SER A 262 -23.38 -14.91 -1.64
CA SER A 262 -23.39 -14.05 -2.83
C SER A 262 -22.33 -12.95 -2.77
N ASN A 263 -21.16 -13.28 -2.23
CA ASN A 263 -20.07 -12.32 -2.01
C ASN A 263 -19.47 -11.82 -3.33
N ARG A 264 -19.68 -12.52 -4.45
CA ARG A 264 -19.29 -12.02 -5.79
C ARG A 264 -20.03 -10.75 -6.18
N ASN A 265 -21.27 -10.60 -5.70
CA ASN A 265 -22.20 -9.52 -5.98
C ASN A 265 -22.23 -9.09 -7.48
N VAL A 266 -22.02 -10.06 -8.37
CA VAL A 266 -21.85 -9.86 -9.83
C VAL A 266 -23.04 -9.16 -10.47
N VAL A 267 -24.25 -9.35 -9.92
CA VAL A 267 -25.49 -8.75 -10.46
C VAL A 267 -25.49 -7.21 -10.39
N PHE A 268 -24.76 -6.60 -9.46
CA PHE A 268 -24.68 -5.14 -9.32
C PHE A 268 -23.44 -4.53 -9.98
N PHE A 269 -22.41 -5.33 -10.23
CA PHE A 269 -21.09 -4.85 -10.69
C PHE A 269 -20.74 -5.27 -12.13
N ASP A 270 -21.57 -6.09 -12.78
CA ASP A 270 -21.56 -6.42 -14.21
C ASP A 270 -22.78 -5.81 -14.93
#